data_AF-A0A6B3H640-F1
#
_entry.id   AF-A0A6B3H640-F1
#
_cell.length_a   1.000
_cell.length_b   1.000
_cell.length_c   1.000
_cell.angle_alpha   90.00
_cell.angle_beta   90.00
_cell.angle_gamma   90.00
#
_symmetry.space_group_name_H-M   'P 1'
#
loop_
_entity.id
_entity.type
_entity.pdbx_description
1 polymer ?
#
loop_
_entity_poly.entity_id
_entity_poly.type
_entity_poly.pdbx_seq_one_letter_code
_entity_poly.pdbx_strand_id
1 'polypeptide(L)' 'MANRLAQTTSPYLLQHADNPVDWWPWSPEAFEEARKRDVPVLLSVGYASCHWCQCTC' A
#
# COMPACT_ATOMS: atom_id res chain seq x y z
N MET A 1 -0.59 -2.09 -14.86
CA MET A 1 0.61 -2.14 -13.99
C MET A 1 0.16 -2.77 -12.70
N ALA A 2 0.43 -4.05 -12.49
CA ALA A 2 -0.10 -4.77 -11.33
C ALA A 2 0.66 -4.32 -10.08
N ASN A 3 -0.03 -3.69 -9.12
CA ASN A 3 0.56 -3.36 -7.84
C ASN A 3 1.07 -4.62 -7.14
N ARG A 4 2.17 -4.50 -6.41
CA ARG A 4 2.71 -5.60 -5.57
C ARG A 4 1.69 -6.09 -4.54
N LEU A 5 0.66 -5.27 -4.25
CA LEU A 5 -0.49 -5.64 -3.41
C LEU A 5 -1.37 -6.76 -3.98
N ALA A 6 -1.31 -7.04 -5.28
CA ALA A 6 -2.06 -8.14 -5.92
C ALA A 6 -1.66 -9.54 -5.40
N GLN A 7 -0.49 -9.65 -4.75
CA GLN A 7 -0.01 -10.91 -4.16
C GLN A 7 -0.36 -11.05 -2.67
N THR A 8 -1.05 -10.07 -2.07
CA THR A 8 -1.38 -10.16 -0.64
C THR A 8 -2.63 -11.01 -0.41
N THR A 9 -2.69 -11.67 0.74
CA THR A 9 -3.86 -12.45 1.17
C THR A 9 -4.96 -11.61 1.81
N SER A 10 -4.73 -10.31 2.04
CA SER A 10 -5.69 -9.43 2.72
C SER A 10 -6.69 -8.86 1.72
N PRO A 11 -8.01 -9.09 1.92
CA PRO A 11 -9.05 -8.54 1.03
C PRO A 11 -8.98 -7.02 0.89
N TYR A 12 -8.57 -6.31 1.95
CA TYR A 12 -8.43 -4.86 1.97
C TYR A 12 -7.29 -4.37 1.06
N LEU A 13 -6.15 -5.06 1.07
CA LEU A 13 -5.00 -4.69 0.23
C LEU A 13 -5.25 -5.04 -1.24
N LEU A 14 -5.99 -6.12 -1.51
CA LEU A 14 -6.43 -6.48 -2.86
C LEU A 14 -7.35 -5.42 -3.47
N GLN A 15 -8.19 -4.76 -2.67
CA GLN A 15 -9.02 -3.63 -3.14
C GLN A 15 -8.19 -2.43 -3.65
N HIS A 16 -6.91 -2.33 -3.25
CA HIS A 16 -6.00 -1.29 -3.72
C HIS A 16 -5.06 -1.77 -4.84
N ALA A 17 -5.21 -3.01 -5.33
CA ALA A 17 -4.32 -3.59 -6.34
C ALA A 17 -4.42 -2.94 -7.73
N ASP A 18 -5.56 -2.31 -8.05
CA ASP A 18 -5.76 -1.61 -9.33
C ASP A 18 -5.50 -0.11 -9.27
N ASN A 19 -5.06 0.40 -8.11
CA ASN A 19 -4.76 1.83 -7.96
C ASN A 19 -3.53 2.25 -8.77
N PRO A 20 -3.49 3.48 -9.31
CA PRO A 20 -2.36 3.97 -10.11
C PRO A 20 -1.09 4.24 -9.29
N VAL A 21 -1.19 4.19 -7.96
CA VAL A 21 -0.07 4.37 -7.02
C VAL A 21 0.65 3.03 -6.87
N ASP A 22 1.99 3.00 -7.05
CA ASP A 22 2.82 1.80 -6.80
C ASP A 22 2.95 1.54 -5.29
N TRP A 23 1.95 0.87 -4.72
CA TRP A 23 1.91 0.51 -3.31
C TRP A 23 2.81 -0.68 -3.01
N TRP A 24 3.61 -0.50 -1.96
CA TRP A 24 4.47 -1.55 -1.42
C TRP A 24 3.85 -2.15 -0.16
N PRO A 25 3.90 -3.49 0.02
CA PRO A 25 3.62 -4.07 1.32
C PRO A 25 4.69 -3.61 2.32
N TRP A 26 4.32 -3.60 3.61
CA TRP A 26 5.24 -3.25 4.68
C TRP A 26 6.45 -4.19 4.66
N SER A 27 7.60 -3.65 4.27
CA SER A 27 8.82 -4.42 4.00
C SER A 27 10.06 -3.53 4.15
N PRO A 28 11.20 -4.08 4.61
CA PRO A 28 12.47 -3.34 4.66
C PRO A 28 12.90 -2.76 3.30
N GLU A 29 12.60 -3.47 2.21
CA GLU A 29 12.92 -3.10 0.84
C GLU A 29 12.24 -1.79 0.42
N ALA A 30 11.02 -1.54 0.90
CA ALA A 30 10.31 -0.29 0.63
C ALA A 30 11.03 0.93 1.23
N PHE A 31 11.56 0.79 2.45
CA PHE A 31 12.33 1.85 3.11
C PHE A 31 13.70 2.06 2.47
N GLU A 32 14.35 0.98 2.03
CA GLU A 32 15.61 1.07 1.30
C GLU A 32 15.44 1.79 -0.05
N GLU A 33 14.36 1.52 -0.79
CA GLU A 33 14.05 2.24 -2.02
C GLU A 33 13.72 3.71 -1.76
N ALA A 34 12.97 4.03 -0.71
CA ALA A 34 12.69 5.41 -0.33
C ALA A 34 13.98 6.17 0.04
N ARG A 35 14.91 5.52 0.75
CA ARG A 35 16.22 6.09 1.09
C ARG A 35 17.09 6.30 -0.15
N LYS A 36 17.10 5.35 -1.09
CA LYS A 36 17.84 5.50 -2.36
C LYS A 36 17.31 6.63 -3.23
N ARG A 37 15.98 6.82 -3.23
CA ARG A 37 15.31 7.84 -4.04
C ARG A 37 15.25 9.21 -3.35
N ASP A 38 15.67 9.28 -2.08
CA ASP A 38 15.61 10.48 -1.25
C ASP A 38 14.20 11.11 -1.22
N VAL A 39 13.18 10.25 -1.08
CA VAL A 39 11.77 10.67 -1.02
C VAL A 39 11.12 10.24 0.29
N PRO A 40 10.15 11.01 0.81
CA PRO A 40 9.42 10.64 2.01
C PRO A 40 8.56 9.39 1.78
N VAL A 41 8.40 8.58 2.82
CA VAL A 41 7.53 7.40 2.81
C VAL A 41 6.12 7.80 3.21
N LEU A 42 5.15 7.59 2.31
CA LEU A 42 3.73 7.68 2.64
C LEU A 42 3.25 6.33 3.20
N LEU A 43 3.05 6.28 4.51
CA LEU A 43 2.51 5.09 5.17
C LEU A 43 0.98 5.21 5.31
N SER A 44 0.25 4.36 4.60
CA SER A 44 -1.20 4.19 4.77
C SER A 44 -1.48 2.85 5.44
N VAL A 45 -2.06 2.89 6.65
CA VAL A 45 -2.45 1.69 7.40
C VAL A 45 -3.96 1.73 7.60
N GLY A 46 -4.63 0.66 7.19
CA GLY A 46 -6.07 0.50 7.37
C GLY A 46 -6.42 -0.95 7.66
N TYR A 47 -7.65 -1.18 8.11
CA TYR A 47 -8.17 -2.51 8.38
C TYR A 47 -9.62 -2.62 7.92
N ALA A 48 -10.05 -3.84 7.56
CA ALA A 48 -11.32 -4.08 6.86
C ALA A 48 -12.57 -3.66 7.64
N SER A 49 -12.51 -3.58 8.97
CA SER A 49 -13.62 -3.14 9.83
C SER A 49 -13.49 -1.68 10.31
N CYS A 50 -12.59 -0.89 9.71
CA CYS A 50 -12.50 0.53 10.02
C CYS A 50 -13.55 1.29 9.22
N HIS A 51 -14.48 1.93 9.93
CA HIS A 51 -15.52 2.79 9.35
C HIS A 51 -14.94 3.93 8.49
N TRP A 52 -13.75 4.40 8.83
CA TRP A 52 -13.09 5.52 8.15
C TRP A 52 -12.14 5.08 7.02
N CYS A 53 -11.56 3.87 7.08
CA CYS A 53 -10.68 3.37 6.01
C CYS A 53 -11.47 2.88 4.78
N GLN A 54 -12.74 2.54 4.92
CA GLN A 54 -13.61 2.22 3.78
C GLN A 54 -14.05 3.47 2.99
N CYS A 55 -13.89 4.67 3.55
CA CYS A 55 -14.42 5.92 3.00
C CYS A 55 -13.33 6.94 2.64
N THR A 56 -12.15 6.47 2.21
CA THR A 56 -11.20 7.34 1.49
C THR A 56 -11.48 7.23 -0.01
N CYS A 57 -12.38 8.09 -0.49
CA CYS A 57 -12.43 8.54 -1.88
C CYS A 57 -11.28 9.52 -2.18
#